data_AF-A0A5C6Z9F0-F1
#
_entry.id   AF-A0A5C6Z9F0-F1
#
_cell.length_a   1.000
_cell.length_b   1.000
_cell.length_c   1.000
_cell.angle_alpha   90.00
_cell.angle_beta   90.00
_cell.angle_gamma   90.00
#
_symmetry.space_group_name_H-M   'P 1'
#
loop_
_entity.id
_entity.type
_entity.pdbx_description
1 polymer ?
#
loop_
_entity_poly.entity_id
_entity_poly.type
_entity_poly.pdbx_seq_one_letter_code
_entity_poly.pdbx_strand_id
1 'polypeptide(L)'
;MTGAGSASSAAPGAPCVLLFGQGRNFDPEQPAANRRWDEANGAFNLAVREPLAAAGLPVINLVLPVSATDLPRNLQGLLAEAQRRGCTRVLETALFADVAQGLLIARLRVYPVLGLLGPQAAGSQPRIGAVAYTQQKEFTLDARVMDRVNPSRLGRVMGEEAAAALVGPRE
;
A
#
# COMPACT_ATOMS: atom_id res chain seq x y z
N MET A 1 39.25 15.96 -19.30
CA MET A 1 38.53 15.51 -18.09
C MET A 1 37.05 15.40 -18.43
N THR A 2 36.57 14.20 -18.71
CA THR A 2 35.16 13.93 -19.03
C THR A 2 34.68 12.81 -18.12
N GLY A 3 34.07 13.18 -16.99
CA GLY A 3 33.37 12.23 -16.13
C GLY A 3 31.99 11.97 -16.73
N ALA A 4 31.82 10.79 -17.33
CA ALA A 4 30.50 10.31 -17.72
C ALA A 4 29.76 9.89 -16.46
N GLY A 5 28.69 10.62 -16.13
CA GLY A 5 27.74 10.22 -15.09
C GLY A 5 27.01 8.96 -15.53
N SER A 6 27.23 7.86 -14.81
CA SER A 6 26.47 6.62 -14.98
C SER A 6 25.00 6.87 -14.63
N ALA A 7 24.17 7.06 -15.66
CA ALA A 7 22.73 6.93 -15.51
C ALA A 7 22.42 5.46 -15.20
N SER A 8 22.01 5.18 -13.96
CA SER A 8 21.60 3.85 -13.55
C SER A 8 20.28 3.50 -14.24
N SER A 9 20.36 2.79 -15.36
CA SER A 9 19.19 2.21 -16.02
C SER A 9 18.66 1.09 -15.14
N ALA A 10 17.50 1.29 -14.49
CA ALA A 10 16.78 0.20 -13.85
C ALA A 10 16.46 -0.86 -14.92
N ALA A 11 16.93 -2.09 -14.70
CA ALA A 11 16.69 -3.20 -15.63
C ALA A 11 15.18 -3.43 -15.79
N PRO A 12 14.68 -3.69 -17.02
CA PRO A 12 13.33 -4.20 -17.20
C PRO A 12 13.17 -5.51 -16.42
N GLY A 13 12.25 -5.55 -15.45
CA GLY A 13 11.95 -6.77 -14.69
C GLY A 13 12.41 -6.82 -13.24
N ALA A 14 12.91 -5.71 -12.66
CA ALA A 14 13.05 -5.64 -11.20
C ALA A 14 11.66 -5.70 -10.53
N PRO A 15 11.38 -6.67 -9.64
CA PRO A 15 10.05 -6.86 -9.06
C PRO A 15 9.64 -5.64 -8.21
N CYS A 16 8.70 -4.83 -8.73
CA CYS A 16 8.16 -3.68 -8.01
C CYS A 16 7.09 -4.09 -6.98
N VAL A 17 6.87 -3.20 -6.02
CA VAL A 17 5.78 -3.27 -5.05
C VAL A 17 4.72 -2.24 -5.45
N LEU A 18 3.49 -2.70 -5.68
CA LEU A 18 2.34 -1.82 -5.83
C LEU A 18 1.80 -1.51 -4.44
N LEU A 19 2.02 -0.28 -3.98
CA LEU A 19 1.56 0.22 -2.69
C LEU A 19 0.11 0.69 -2.81
N PHE A 20 -0.80 -0.18 -2.44
CA PHE A 20 -2.23 -0.01 -2.59
C PHE A 20 -2.88 0.54 -1.31
N GLY A 21 -3.64 1.63 -1.41
CA GLY A 21 -4.49 2.13 -0.33
C GLY A 21 -5.94 2.16 -0.78
N GLN A 22 -6.86 1.78 0.11
CA GLN A 22 -8.29 1.98 -0.10
C GLN A 22 -8.88 2.53 1.18
N GLY A 23 -9.57 3.66 1.07
CA GLY A 23 -10.32 4.22 2.17
C GLY A 23 -11.42 3.27 2.66
N ARG A 24 -11.67 3.27 3.97
CA ARG A 24 -12.81 2.61 4.62
C ARG A 24 -13.73 3.64 5.26
N ASN A 25 -14.82 3.18 5.89
CA ASN A 25 -15.77 4.04 6.62
C ASN A 25 -16.49 5.05 5.70
N PHE A 26 -16.80 4.65 4.47
CA PHE A 26 -17.63 5.46 3.56
C PHE A 26 -19.05 5.60 4.10
N ASP A 27 -19.51 6.85 4.17
CA ASP A 27 -20.89 7.20 4.46
C ASP A 27 -21.38 8.21 3.41
N PRO A 28 -22.33 7.86 2.54
CA PRO A 28 -22.80 8.75 1.47
C PRO A 28 -23.43 10.05 2.00
N GLU A 29 -23.89 10.07 3.25
CA GLU A 29 -24.50 11.24 3.89
C GLU A 29 -23.48 12.16 4.56
N GLN A 30 -22.21 11.73 4.69
CA GLN A 30 -21.16 12.48 5.37
C GLN A 30 -19.96 12.79 4.46
N PRO A 31 -20.13 13.65 3.43
CA PRO A 31 -19.06 13.97 2.47
C PRO A 31 -17.82 14.61 3.12
N ALA A 32 -18.00 15.36 4.22
CA ALA A 32 -16.87 15.93 4.96
C ALA A 32 -16.07 14.86 5.71
N ALA A 33 -16.73 13.84 6.26
CA ALA A 33 -16.06 12.72 6.93
C ALA A 33 -15.32 11.86 5.91
N ASN A 34 -15.92 11.60 4.75
CA ASN A 34 -15.29 10.87 3.64
C ASN A 34 -13.98 11.53 3.19
N ARG A 35 -13.99 12.85 2.98
CA ARG A 35 -12.77 13.60 2.61
C ARG A 35 -11.67 13.47 3.66
N ARG A 36 -12.00 13.53 4.95
CA ARG A 36 -11.02 13.35 6.03
C ARG A 36 -10.40 11.96 6.01
N TRP A 37 -11.19 10.93 5.71
CA TRP A 37 -10.66 9.57 5.56
C TRP A 37 -9.79 9.41 4.32
N ASP A 38 -10.14 10.04 3.21
CA ASP A 38 -9.31 10.07 1.99
C ASP A 38 -7.96 10.75 2.25
N GLU A 39 -7.98 11.91 2.93
CA GLU A 39 -6.78 12.65 3.33
C GLU A 39 -5.90 11.82 4.27
N ALA A 40 -6.48 11.20 5.29
CA ALA A 40 -5.75 10.38 6.25
C ALA A 40 -5.13 9.13 5.60
N ASN A 41 -5.88 8.40 4.76
CA ASN A 41 -5.38 7.23 4.04
C ASN A 41 -4.32 7.61 3.01
N GLY A 42 -4.52 8.72 2.27
CA GLY A 42 -3.53 9.23 1.33
C GLY A 42 -2.22 9.62 2.01
N ALA A 43 -2.29 10.34 3.13
CA ALA A 43 -1.13 10.74 3.92
C ALA A 43 -0.38 9.54 4.52
N PHE A 44 -1.11 8.54 5.04
CA PHE A 44 -0.53 7.29 5.54
C PHE A 44 0.17 6.51 4.42
N ASN A 45 -0.52 6.27 3.31
CA ASN A 45 0.00 5.53 2.15
C ASN A 45 1.26 6.19 1.56
N LEU A 46 1.23 7.52 1.39
CA LEU A 46 2.40 8.26 0.89
C LEU A 46 3.59 8.13 1.84
N ALA A 47 3.38 8.19 3.15
CA ALA A 47 4.46 8.10 4.12
C ALA A 47 5.06 6.69 4.25
N VAL A 48 4.27 5.62 4.02
CA VAL A 48 4.78 4.24 3.95
C VAL A 48 5.73 4.06 2.78
N ARG A 49 5.52 4.79 1.67
CA ARG A 49 6.36 4.70 0.46
C ARG A 49 7.81 5.10 0.72
N GLU A 50 8.04 6.15 1.50
CA GLU A 50 9.36 6.78 1.64
C GLU A 50 10.43 5.81 2.17
N PRO A 51 10.22 5.08 3.28
CA PRO A 51 11.18 4.08 3.76
C PRO A 51 11.41 2.93 2.77
N LEU A 52 10.36 2.48 2.09
CA LEU A 52 10.46 1.39 1.11
C LEU A 52 11.31 1.81 -0.10
N ALA A 53 11.10 3.03 -0.60
CA ALA A 53 11.90 3.60 -1.67
C ALA A 53 13.36 3.81 -1.25
N ALA A 54 13.60 4.30 -0.02
CA ALA A 54 14.94 4.45 0.54
C ALA A 54 15.67 3.09 0.71
N ALA A 55 14.92 2.00 0.94
CA ALA A 55 15.46 0.65 0.96
C ALA A 55 15.78 0.08 -0.44
N GLY A 56 15.54 0.85 -1.51
CA GLY A 56 15.82 0.47 -2.89
C GLY A 56 14.71 -0.33 -3.57
N LEU A 57 13.52 -0.43 -2.96
CA LEU A 57 12.37 -1.07 -3.60
C LEU A 57 11.74 -0.11 -4.63
N PRO A 58 11.50 -0.55 -5.87
CA PRO A 58 10.65 0.21 -6.79
C PRO A 58 9.20 0.16 -6.28
N VAL A 59 8.66 1.32 -5.87
CA VAL A 59 7.30 1.43 -5.31
C VAL A 59 6.42 2.28 -6.21
N ILE A 60 5.25 1.75 -6.58
CA ILE A 60 4.19 2.44 -7.32
C ILE A 60 3.00 2.62 -6.39
N ASN A 61 2.54 3.86 -6.14
CA ASN A 61 1.36 4.09 -5.31
C ASN A 61 0.09 4.01 -6.15
N LEU A 62 -0.94 3.39 -5.57
CA LEU A 62 -2.31 3.40 -6.07
C LEU A 62 -3.24 3.58 -4.88
N VAL A 63 -3.93 4.71 -4.79
CA VAL A 63 -4.87 5.00 -3.70
C VAL A 63 -6.27 5.20 -4.27
N LEU A 64 -7.24 4.45 -3.74
CA LEU A 64 -8.64 4.60 -4.08
C LEU A 64 -9.38 5.40 -2.98
N PRO A 65 -10.33 6.27 -3.36
CA PRO A 65 -11.12 7.01 -2.39
C PRO A 65 -12.05 6.06 -1.61
N VAL A 66 -12.53 6.49 -0.44
CA VAL A 66 -13.51 5.76 0.38
C VAL A 66 -14.78 5.42 -0.41
N SER A 67 -15.15 6.27 -1.38
CA SER A 67 -16.33 6.07 -2.22
C SER A 67 -16.16 4.95 -3.27
N ALA A 68 -14.95 4.41 -3.45
CA ALA A 68 -14.71 3.26 -4.31
C ALA A 68 -15.18 1.98 -3.61
N THR A 69 -16.50 1.72 -3.64
CA THR A 69 -17.15 0.60 -2.94
C THR A 69 -17.38 -0.64 -3.82
N ASP A 70 -17.21 -0.54 -5.14
CA ASP A 70 -17.30 -1.66 -6.08
C ASP A 70 -16.03 -2.53 -6.00
N LEU A 71 -16.06 -3.51 -5.10
CA LEU A 71 -14.91 -4.39 -4.84
C LEU A 71 -14.44 -5.17 -6.08
N PRO A 72 -15.30 -5.83 -6.87
CA PRO A 72 -14.87 -6.51 -8.08
C PRO A 72 -14.14 -5.58 -9.07
N ARG A 73 -14.69 -4.40 -9.33
CA ARG A 73 -14.08 -3.42 -10.24
C ARG A 73 -12.75 -2.89 -9.71
N ASN A 74 -12.68 -2.60 -8.42
CA ASN A 74 -11.45 -2.12 -7.79
C ASN A 74 -10.33 -3.16 -7.85
N LEU A 75 -10.65 -4.43 -7.55
CA LEU A 75 -9.70 -5.52 -7.62
C LEU A 75 -9.20 -5.75 -9.06
N GLN A 76 -10.11 -5.69 -10.04
CA GLN A 76 -9.73 -5.80 -11.46
C GLN A 76 -8.77 -4.67 -11.85
N GLY A 77 -9.05 -3.42 -11.44
CA GLY A 77 -8.18 -2.27 -11.70
C GLY A 77 -6.81 -2.41 -11.03
N LEU A 78 -6.77 -2.89 -9.78
CA LEU A 78 -5.54 -3.17 -9.04
C LEU A 78 -4.67 -4.20 -9.77
N LEU A 79 -5.25 -5.32 -10.20
CA LEU A 79 -4.53 -6.40 -10.89
C LEU A 79 -4.05 -5.96 -12.28
N ALA A 80 -4.86 -5.18 -13.00
CA ALA A 80 -4.47 -4.61 -14.28
C ALA A 80 -3.26 -3.65 -14.12
N GLU A 81 -3.25 -2.83 -13.07
CA GLU A 81 -2.12 -1.94 -12.77
C GLU A 81 -0.87 -2.74 -12.38
N ALA A 82 -1.01 -3.75 -11.52
CA ALA A 82 0.10 -4.63 -11.14
C ALA A 82 0.71 -5.31 -12.37
N GLN A 83 -0.12 -5.83 -13.28
CA GLN A 83 0.32 -6.45 -14.53
C GLN A 83 1.04 -5.45 -15.43
N ARG A 84 0.44 -4.28 -15.64
CA ARG A 84 0.99 -3.22 -16.51
C ARG A 84 2.35 -2.71 -16.03
N ARG A 85 2.59 -2.71 -14.72
CA ARG A 85 3.85 -2.28 -14.10
C ARG A 85 4.83 -3.41 -13.83
N GLY A 86 4.40 -4.67 -13.94
CA GLY A 86 5.21 -5.83 -13.55
C GLY A 86 5.43 -5.93 -12.03
N CYS A 87 4.51 -5.40 -11.21
CA CYS A 87 4.64 -5.46 -9.76
C CYS A 87 4.20 -6.83 -9.26
N THR A 88 5.14 -7.60 -8.72
CA THR A 88 4.92 -8.97 -8.26
C THR A 88 4.42 -9.04 -6.83
N ARG A 89 4.29 -7.88 -6.16
CA ARG A 89 3.75 -7.76 -4.80
C ARG A 89 2.79 -6.58 -4.73
N VAL A 90 1.71 -6.75 -3.97
CA VAL A 90 0.85 -5.66 -3.52
C VAL A 90 1.10 -5.46 -2.03
N LEU A 91 1.43 -4.24 -1.62
CA LEU A 91 1.44 -3.82 -0.23
C LEU A 91 0.17 -3.01 0.02
N GLU A 92 -0.80 -3.60 0.69
CA GLU A 92 -2.01 -2.92 1.17
C GLU A 92 -1.67 -2.02 2.37
N THR A 93 -2.12 -0.78 2.33
CA THR A 93 -2.13 0.17 3.45
C THR A 93 -3.57 0.48 3.82
N ALA A 94 -3.91 0.39 5.10
CA ALA A 94 -5.25 0.76 5.57
C ALA A 94 -5.16 1.55 6.88
N LEU A 95 -5.87 2.67 6.96
CA LEU A 95 -6.13 3.42 8.19
C LEU A 95 -7.64 3.62 8.33
N PHE A 96 -8.26 2.99 9.34
CA PHE A 96 -9.71 2.94 9.45
C PHE A 96 -10.18 2.82 10.90
N ALA A 97 -11.41 3.26 11.16
CA ALA A 97 -12.07 3.09 12.44
C ALA A 97 -12.86 1.77 12.47
N ASP A 98 -12.61 0.95 13.49
CA ASP A 98 -13.47 -0.14 13.92
C ASP A 98 -14.32 0.35 15.09
N VAL A 99 -15.52 0.84 14.78
CA VAL A 99 -16.44 1.43 15.77
C VAL A 99 -16.96 0.36 16.73
N ALA A 100 -17.12 -0.88 16.29
CA ALA A 100 -17.64 -1.96 17.13
C ALA A 100 -16.65 -2.32 18.25
N GLN A 101 -15.34 -2.23 17.97
CA GLN A 101 -14.27 -2.47 18.94
C GLN A 101 -13.76 -1.18 19.62
N GLY A 102 -14.22 -0.01 19.18
CA GLY A 102 -13.70 1.27 19.68
C GLY A 102 -12.22 1.49 19.34
N LEU A 103 -11.79 1.08 18.14
CA LEU A 103 -10.39 1.15 17.72
C LEU A 103 -10.19 1.96 16.43
N LEU A 104 -9.07 2.68 16.36
CA LEU A 104 -8.46 3.12 15.11
C LEU A 104 -7.36 2.13 14.77
N ILE A 105 -7.41 1.56 13.57
CA ILE A 105 -6.50 0.53 13.12
C ILE A 105 -5.68 1.06 11.95
N ALA A 106 -4.36 1.01 12.09
CA ALA A 106 -3.42 1.16 10.99
C ALA A 106 -2.82 -0.21 10.66
N ARG A 107 -2.91 -0.61 9.39
CA ARG A 107 -2.47 -1.94 8.95
C ARG A 107 -1.71 -1.89 7.63
N LEU A 108 -0.64 -2.67 7.59
CA LEU A 108 0.05 -3.06 6.36
C LEU A 108 -0.14 -4.56 6.12
N ARG A 109 -0.41 -4.94 4.87
CA ARG A 109 -0.40 -6.35 4.44
C ARG A 109 0.31 -6.49 3.12
N VAL A 110 1.08 -7.56 2.96
CA VAL A 110 1.78 -7.83 1.70
C VAL A 110 1.24 -9.11 1.10
N TYR A 111 0.92 -9.05 -0.18
CA TYR A 111 0.40 -10.14 -0.97
C TYR A 111 1.29 -10.36 -2.20
N PRO A 112 1.64 -11.60 -2.53
CA PRO A 112 2.24 -11.90 -3.83
C PRO A 112 1.18 -11.78 -4.93
N VAL A 113 1.58 -11.26 -6.09
CA VAL A 113 0.78 -11.31 -7.31
C VAL A 113 1.19 -12.54 -8.10
N LEU A 114 0.31 -13.53 -8.12
CA LEU A 114 0.53 -14.79 -8.81
C LEU A 114 0.16 -14.64 -10.28
N GLY A 115 0.83 -15.39 -11.15
CA GLY A 115 0.57 -15.30 -12.58
C GLY A 115 1.08 -13.99 -13.18
N LEU A 116 2.23 -13.49 -12.73
CA LEU A 116 3.03 -12.48 -13.46
C LEU A 116 4.39 -13.02 -13.92
N LEU A 117 4.91 -14.05 -13.25
CA LEU A 117 6.21 -14.66 -13.54
C LEU A 117 6.02 -16.12 -13.97
N GLY A 118 6.92 -16.61 -14.82
CA GLY A 118 6.93 -17.99 -15.32
C GLY A 118 5.97 -18.25 -16.47
N PRO A 119 5.93 -19.51 -16.97
CA PRO A 119 5.03 -19.90 -18.06
C PRO A 119 3.56 -19.67 -17.71
N GLN A 120 2.87 -18.92 -18.57
CA GLN A 120 1.45 -18.59 -18.39
C GLN A 120 0.61 -19.49 -19.30
N ALA A 121 -0.47 -20.04 -18.77
CA ALA A 121 -1.51 -20.59 -19.64
C ALA A 121 -2.14 -19.42 -20.42
N ALA A 122 -2.41 -19.61 -21.71
CA ALA A 122 -3.11 -18.61 -22.51
C ALA A 122 -4.46 -18.26 -21.85
N GLY A 123 -4.71 -16.96 -21.64
CA GLY A 123 -5.92 -16.48 -20.98
C GLY A 123 -5.90 -16.51 -19.44
N SER A 124 -4.82 -16.97 -18.81
CA SER A 124 -4.68 -16.85 -17.35
C SER A 124 -4.54 -15.38 -16.93
N GLN A 125 -5.29 -14.98 -15.90
CA GLN A 125 -5.23 -13.64 -15.33
C GLN A 125 -4.41 -13.63 -14.03
N PRO A 126 -3.67 -12.53 -13.75
CA PRO A 126 -3.00 -12.35 -12.47
C PRO A 126 -4.00 -12.39 -11.32
N ARG A 127 -3.56 -12.87 -10.15
CA ARG A 127 -4.39 -12.91 -8.95
C ARG A 127 -3.59 -12.59 -7.69
N ILE A 128 -4.28 -12.07 -6.67
CA ILE A 128 -3.72 -11.87 -5.34
C ILE A 128 -3.58 -13.24 -4.65
N GLY A 129 -2.39 -13.56 -4.15
CA GLY A 129 -2.13 -14.76 -3.36
C GLY A 129 -2.47 -14.59 -1.87
N ALA A 130 -2.07 -15.56 -1.05
CA ALA A 130 -2.22 -15.47 0.40
C ALA A 130 -1.33 -14.37 1.00
N VAL A 131 -1.74 -13.81 2.14
CA VAL A 131 -0.95 -12.82 2.89
C VAL A 131 0.41 -13.41 3.26
N ALA A 132 1.48 -12.73 2.87
CA ALA A 132 2.86 -13.09 3.22
C ALA A 132 3.37 -12.32 4.44
N TYR A 133 2.81 -11.14 4.73
CA TYR A 133 3.20 -10.30 5.86
C TYR A 133 1.99 -9.50 6.35
N THR A 134 1.86 -9.33 7.67
CA THR A 134 0.92 -8.41 8.29
C THR A 134 1.61 -7.64 9.41
N GLN A 135 1.34 -6.35 9.47
CA GLN A 135 1.68 -5.49 10.59
C GLN A 135 0.46 -4.64 10.92
N GLN A 136 0.09 -4.58 12.19
CA GLN A 136 -1.08 -3.85 12.64
C GLN A 136 -0.73 -3.07 13.91
N LYS A 137 -1.18 -1.81 13.96
CA LYS A 137 -1.13 -0.97 15.16
C LYS A 137 -2.55 -0.50 15.47
N GLU A 138 -2.90 -0.60 16.73
CA GLU A 138 -4.25 -0.31 17.22
C GLU A 138 -4.19 0.82 18.24
N PHE A 139 -5.17 1.71 18.17
CA PHE A 139 -5.29 2.86 19.07
C PHE A 139 -6.73 2.96 19.52
N THR A 140 -6.95 3.39 20.77
CA THR A 140 -8.31 3.67 21.24
C THR A 140 -8.97 4.77 20.41
N LEU A 141 -10.15 4.48 19.88
CA LEU A 141 -10.98 5.41 19.13
C LEU A 141 -11.73 6.31 20.12
N ASP A 142 -11.19 7.50 20.34
CA ASP A 142 -11.83 8.56 21.10
C ASP A 142 -11.77 9.88 20.34
N ALA A 143 -12.40 10.93 20.88
CA ALA A 143 -12.44 12.25 20.25
C ALA A 143 -11.06 12.89 19.98
N ARG A 144 -10.00 12.40 20.65
CA ARG A 144 -8.63 12.91 20.55
C ARG A 144 -7.71 11.96 19.77
N VAL A 145 -8.24 10.87 19.22
CA VAL A 145 -7.40 9.87 18.55
C VAL A 145 -6.60 10.47 17.40
N MET A 146 -7.19 11.41 16.65
CA MET A 146 -6.52 12.08 15.53
C MET A 146 -5.48 13.12 15.99
N ASP A 147 -5.55 13.61 17.23
CA ASP A 147 -4.50 14.45 17.81
C ASP A 147 -3.24 13.62 18.16
N ARG A 148 -3.44 12.33 18.47
CA ARG A 148 -2.36 11.40 18.84
C ARG A 148 -1.82 10.64 17.64
N VAL A 149 -2.70 10.33 16.68
CA VAL A 149 -2.38 9.52 15.51
C VAL A 149 -2.23 10.43 14.29
N ASN A 150 -1.00 10.88 14.06
CA ASN A 150 -0.64 11.55 12.82
C ASN A 150 -0.40 10.50 11.70
N PRO A 151 -1.24 10.46 10.63
CA PRO A 151 -1.14 9.42 9.61
C PRO A 151 0.23 9.37 8.91
N SER A 152 0.83 10.52 8.62
CA SER A 152 2.16 10.57 7.98
C SER A 152 3.25 10.03 8.88
N ARG A 153 3.27 10.44 10.16
CA ARG A 153 4.27 9.93 11.12
C ARG A 153 4.12 8.42 11.30
N LEU A 154 2.88 7.94 11.45
CA LEU A 154 2.60 6.52 11.63
C LEU A 154 2.98 5.70 10.39
N GLY A 155 2.65 6.21 9.19
CA GLY A 155 3.00 5.56 7.93
C GLY A 155 4.50 5.41 7.74
N ARG A 156 5.29 6.44 8.08
CA ARG A 156 6.75 6.36 8.02
C ARG A 156 7.31 5.29 8.97
N VAL A 157 6.89 5.27 10.22
CA VAL A 157 7.34 4.27 11.22
C VAL A 157 6.98 2.85 10.76
N MET A 158 5.73 2.64 10.32
CA MET A 158 5.30 1.32 9.84
C MET A 158 6.03 0.92 8.55
N GLY A 159 6.30 1.87 7.66
CA GLY A 159 7.09 1.65 6.44
C GLY A 159 8.53 1.26 6.72
N GLU A 160 9.19 1.87 7.72
CA GLU A 160 10.55 1.51 8.15
C GLU A 160 10.60 0.05 8.64
N GLU A 161 9.66 -0.34 9.50
CA GLU A 161 9.51 -1.71 10.01
C GLU A 161 9.21 -2.71 8.87
N ALA A 162 8.35 -2.34 7.92
CA ALA A 162 8.01 -3.17 6.77
C ALA A 162 9.18 -3.31 5.77
N ALA A 163 9.97 -2.25 5.55
CA ALA A 163 11.13 -2.28 4.67
C ALA A 163 12.16 -3.29 5.14
N ALA A 164 12.45 -3.31 6.45
CA ALA A 164 13.35 -4.30 7.05
C ALA A 164 12.87 -5.74 6.82
N ALA A 165 11.56 -5.99 6.93
CA ALA A 165 10.97 -7.30 6.69
C ALA A 165 10.96 -7.70 5.20
N LEU A 166 10.87 -6.73 4.27
CA LEU A 166 10.68 -6.98 2.83
C LEU A 166 11.95 -7.06 2.01
N VAL A 167 13.06 -6.52 2.51
CA VAL A 167 14.37 -6.53 1.84
C VAL A 167 15.29 -7.61 2.42
N GLY A 168 15.03 -8.11 3.63
CA GLY A 168 15.92 -9.03 4.33
C GLY A 168 17.22 -8.34 4.80
N PRO A 169 18.07 -9.01 5.60
CA PRO A 169 19.39 -8.47 5.93
C PRO A 169 20.20 -8.30 4.64
N ARG A 170 20.78 -7.11 4.45
CA ARG A 170 21.80 -6.87 3.43
C ARG A 170 23.07 -7.59 3.89
N GLU A 171 23.49 -8.62 3.16
CA GLU A 171 24.84 -9.21 3.31
C GLU A 171 25.93 -8.21 2.90
#